data_AF-A0A937T6N2-F1
#
_entry.id   AF-A0A937T6N2-F1
#
_cell.length_a   1.000
_cell.length_b   1.000
_cell.length_c   1.000
_cell.angle_alpha   90.00
_cell.angle_beta   90.00
_cell.angle_gamma   90.00
#
_symmetry.space_group_name_H-M   'P 1'
#
loop_
_entity.id
_entity.type
_entity.pdbx_description
1 polymer ?
#
loop_
_entity_poly.entity_id
_entity_poly.type
_entity_poly.pdbx_seq_one_letter_code
_entity_poly.pdbx_strand_id
1 'polypeptide(L)'
;MGVEPARAPTFDTWADCWQAIAAFLGDHRHILILDEFTYGAEADPAMLSSLQHAWDQQFKTQQTIIVLCGSHVHAMETLQARQSPLFGRLTGQWHLRPLTFADLREFLPGWPVEERVAAYAVVGGVPAYLEWLDPQRSLSDNIREVILAPGSMFIAEPTFLTSVSTSAFSPPSATS
;
A
#
# COMPACT_ATOMS: atom_id res chain seq x y z
N MET A 1 -4.68 10.74 -11.64
CA MET A 1 -5.71 11.35 -12.51
C MET A 1 -6.74 12.02 -11.61
N GLY A 2 -6.77 13.35 -11.56
CA GLY A 2 -7.67 14.12 -10.69
C GLY A 2 -9.03 14.36 -11.35
N VAL A 3 -9.87 13.33 -11.38
CA VAL A 3 -11.27 13.46 -11.77
C VAL A 3 -12.06 13.73 -10.50
N GLU A 4 -12.86 14.80 -10.44
CA GLU A 4 -13.80 14.98 -9.34
C GLU A 4 -14.70 13.74 -9.22
N PRO A 5 -14.91 13.16 -8.02
CA PRO A 5 -15.64 11.91 -7.85
C PRO A 5 -17.08 11.98 -8.41
N ALA A 6 -17.66 13.18 -8.53
CA ALA A 6 -18.97 13.42 -9.13
C ALA A 6 -19.03 13.21 -10.66
N ARG A 7 -17.88 13.05 -11.34
CA ARG A 7 -17.77 12.77 -12.79
C ARG A 7 -17.12 11.42 -13.10
N ALA A 8 -16.89 10.59 -12.08
CA ALA A 8 -16.40 9.25 -12.30
C ALA A 8 -17.48 8.42 -13.04
N PRO A 9 -17.14 7.77 -14.16
CA PRO A 9 -18.06 6.85 -14.80
C PRO A 9 -18.42 5.75 -13.82
N THR A 10 -19.72 5.49 -13.66
CA THR A 10 -20.24 4.39 -12.85
C THR A 10 -20.36 3.15 -13.71
N PHE A 11 -19.92 2.01 -13.18
CA PHE A 11 -20.02 0.72 -13.84
C PHE A 11 -20.88 -0.21 -12.99
N ASP A 12 -21.76 -0.97 -13.64
CA ASP A 12 -22.61 -1.95 -12.96
C ASP A 12 -21.83 -3.22 -12.59
N THR A 13 -20.76 -3.53 -13.33
CA THR A 13 -19.89 -4.68 -13.06
C THR A 13 -18.40 -4.34 -13.17
N TRP A 14 -17.57 -5.11 -12.48
CA TRP A 14 -16.10 -5.04 -12.63
C TRP A 14 -15.65 -5.35 -14.05
N ALA A 15 -16.34 -6.24 -14.76
CA ALA A 15 -16.03 -6.57 -16.15
C ALA A 15 -16.15 -5.34 -17.06
N ASP A 16 -17.22 -4.55 -16.90
CA ASP A 16 -17.44 -3.32 -17.68
C ASP A 16 -16.36 -2.28 -17.38
N CYS A 17 -15.98 -2.15 -16.10
CA CYS A 17 -14.90 -1.27 -15.67
C CYS A 17 -13.58 -1.65 -16.33
N TRP A 18 -13.19 -2.93 -16.30
CA TRP A 18 -11.93 -3.38 -16.92
C TRP A 18 -11.94 -3.23 -18.43
N GLN A 19 -13.06 -3.49 -19.10
CA GLN A 19 -13.18 -3.28 -20.55
C GLN A 19 -13.04 -1.80 -20.92
N ALA A 20 -13.66 -0.89 -20.15
CA ALA A 20 -13.52 0.54 -20.36
C ALA A 20 -12.06 0.99 -20.18
N ILE A 21 -11.36 0.48 -19.17
CA ILE A 21 -9.94 0.73 -18.94
C ILE A 21 -9.10 0.19 -20.12
N ALA A 22 -9.31 -1.06 -20.53
CA ALA A 22 -8.56 -1.66 -21.63
C ALA A 22 -8.75 -0.91 -22.96
N ALA A 23 -9.98 -0.47 -23.24
CA ALA A 23 -10.30 0.35 -24.40
C ALA A 23 -9.63 1.73 -24.33
N PHE A 24 -9.56 2.32 -23.14
CA PHE A 24 -8.88 3.60 -22.91
C PHE A 24 -7.36 3.51 -23.09
N LEU A 25 -6.73 2.44 -22.58
CA LEU A 25 -5.28 2.24 -22.72
C LEU A 25 -4.88 1.93 -24.17
N GLY A 26 -5.74 1.25 -24.93
CA GLY A 26 -5.47 0.94 -26.34
C GLY A 26 -4.17 0.16 -26.54
N ASP A 27 -3.45 0.44 -27.62
CA ASP A 27 -2.21 -0.27 -27.99
C ASP A 27 -0.94 0.45 -27.55
N HIS A 28 -1.07 1.53 -26.77
CA HIS A 28 0.08 2.28 -26.28
C HIS A 28 0.69 1.64 -25.03
N ARG A 29 1.96 1.93 -24.78
CA ARG A 29 2.64 1.43 -23.58
C ARG A 29 2.15 2.19 -22.35
N HIS A 30 1.45 1.50 -21.46
CA HIS A 30 0.90 2.06 -20.24
C HIS A 30 1.33 1.29 -19.00
N ILE A 31 1.42 2.01 -17.87
CA ILE A 31 1.57 1.43 -16.54
C ILE A 31 0.30 1.76 -15.76
N LEU A 32 -0.45 0.73 -15.40
CA LEU A 32 -1.63 0.83 -14.55
C LEU A 32 -1.20 0.44 -13.13
N ILE A 33 -1.28 1.39 -12.20
CA ILE A 33 -0.98 1.16 -10.78
C ILE A 33 -2.29 1.16 -10.03
N LEU A 34 -2.56 0.05 -9.33
CA LEU A 34 -3.73 -0.12 -8.49
C LEU A 34 -3.24 -0.16 -7.04
N ASP A 35 -3.40 0.97 -6.37
CA ASP A 35 -3.03 1.10 -4.97
C ASP A 35 -4.10 0.54 -4.05
N GLU A 36 -3.64 -0.08 -2.97
CA GLU A 36 -4.49 -0.78 -1.99
C GLU A 36 -5.48 -1.75 -2.63
N PHE A 37 -5.04 -2.48 -3.66
CA PHE A 37 -5.85 -3.42 -4.44
C PHE A 37 -6.47 -4.52 -3.59
N THR A 38 -5.80 -4.91 -2.50
CA THR A 38 -6.26 -5.93 -1.56
C THR A 38 -7.62 -5.60 -0.96
N TYR A 39 -7.92 -4.33 -0.68
CA TYR A 39 -9.22 -3.93 -0.13
C TYR A 39 -10.37 -4.21 -1.09
N GLY A 40 -10.20 -3.90 -2.37
CA GLY A 40 -11.22 -4.18 -3.40
C GLY A 40 -11.41 -5.69 -3.61
N ALA A 41 -10.30 -6.43 -3.63
CA ALA A 41 -10.31 -7.88 -3.81
C ALA A 41 -10.98 -8.62 -2.63
N GLU A 42 -10.81 -8.12 -1.40
CA GLU A 42 -11.47 -8.67 -0.20
C GLU A 42 -12.95 -8.29 -0.12
N ALA A 43 -13.30 -7.08 -0.55
CA ALA A 43 -14.69 -6.60 -0.55
C ALA A 43 -15.56 -7.33 -1.59
N ASP A 44 -15.00 -7.64 -2.77
CA ASP A 44 -15.72 -8.32 -3.84
C ASP A 44 -14.81 -9.31 -4.61
N PRO A 45 -15.00 -10.63 -4.42
CA PRO A 45 -14.26 -11.65 -5.17
C PRO A 45 -14.44 -11.55 -6.70
N ALA A 46 -15.53 -10.94 -7.17
CA ALA A 46 -15.77 -10.73 -8.60
C ALA A 46 -14.72 -9.79 -9.23
N MET A 47 -14.09 -8.93 -8.44
CA MET A 47 -13.02 -8.06 -8.91
C MET A 47 -11.83 -8.86 -9.45
N LEU A 48 -11.39 -9.88 -8.69
CA LEU A 48 -10.24 -10.73 -9.06
C LEU A 48 -10.54 -11.58 -10.30
N SER A 49 -11.71 -12.21 -10.35
CA SER A 49 -12.10 -13.04 -11.49
C SER A 49 -12.32 -12.20 -12.75
N SER A 50 -12.87 -10.99 -12.63
CA SER A 50 -13.03 -10.06 -13.74
C SER A 50 -11.68 -9.53 -14.24
N LEU A 51 -10.75 -9.22 -13.33
CA LEU A 51 -9.39 -8.82 -13.71
C LEU A 51 -8.64 -9.96 -14.43
N GLN A 52 -8.78 -11.20 -13.95
CA GLN A 52 -8.23 -12.38 -14.63
C GLN A 52 -8.77 -12.47 -16.07
N HIS A 53 -10.08 -12.30 -16.24
CA HIS A 53 -10.71 -12.34 -17.56
C HIS A 53 -10.19 -11.24 -18.48
N ALA A 54 -10.13 -10.00 -17.99
CA ALA A 54 -9.58 -8.87 -18.74
C ALA A 54 -8.10 -9.06 -19.10
N TRP A 55 -7.31 -9.65 -18.18
CA TRP A 55 -5.93 -10.02 -18.46
C TRP A 55 -5.82 -11.01 -19.61
N ASP A 56 -6.61 -12.09 -19.54
CA ASP A 56 -6.56 -13.17 -20.52
C ASP A 56 -7.06 -12.75 -21.90
N GLN A 57 -7.97 -11.79 -21.98
CA GLN A 57 -8.57 -11.36 -23.25
C GLN A 57 -7.88 -10.14 -23.87
N GLN A 58 -7.41 -9.20 -23.06
CA GLN A 58 -6.99 -7.88 -23.53
C GLN A 58 -5.58 -7.53 -23.06
N PHE A 59 -5.34 -7.47 -21.75
CA PHE A 59 -4.09 -6.89 -21.24
C PHE A 59 -2.84 -7.70 -21.60
N LYS A 60 -2.93 -9.04 -21.70
CA LYS A 60 -1.76 -9.86 -22.07
C LYS A 60 -1.25 -9.59 -23.49
N THR A 61 -2.10 -9.10 -24.39
CA THR A 61 -1.75 -8.77 -25.78
C THR A 61 -1.43 -7.30 -25.99
N GLN A 62 -1.83 -6.44 -25.04
CA GLN A 62 -1.53 -5.02 -25.04
C GLN A 62 -0.14 -4.74 -24.45
N GLN A 63 0.39 -3.53 -24.67
CA GLN A 63 1.64 -3.08 -24.08
C GLN A 63 1.44 -2.54 -22.64
N THR A 64 0.62 -3.22 -21.83
CA THR A 64 0.22 -2.75 -20.49
C THR A 64 0.98 -3.49 -19.40
N ILE A 65 1.56 -2.74 -18.46
CA ILE A 65 2.10 -3.25 -17.21
C ILE A 65 1.09 -2.93 -16.11
N ILE A 66 0.63 -3.95 -15.38
CA ILE A 66 -0.25 -3.77 -14.22
C ILE A 66 0.58 -3.98 -12.96
N VAL A 67 0.57 -2.99 -12.07
CA VAL A 67 1.21 -3.04 -10.75
C VAL A 67 0.10 -3.07 -9.71
N LEU A 68 0.07 -4.13 -8.91
CA LEU A 68 -0.83 -4.30 -7.78
C LEU A 68 -0.04 -4.06 -6.50
N CYS A 69 -0.48 -3.13 -5.66
CA CYS A 69 0.08 -2.94 -4.33
C CYS A 69 -1.00 -3.03 -3.25
N GLY A 70 -0.54 -3.31 -2.03
CA GLY A 70 -1.36 -3.41 -0.84
C GLY A 70 -0.48 -3.50 0.39
N SER A 71 -0.90 -2.85 1.47
CA SER A 71 -0.19 -2.88 2.76
C SER A 71 -0.36 -4.21 3.50
N HIS A 72 -1.42 -4.96 3.17
CA HIS A 72 -1.76 -6.24 3.80
C HIS A 72 -0.96 -7.39 3.18
N VAL A 73 0.18 -7.73 3.79
CA VAL A 73 1.09 -8.78 3.28
C VAL A 73 0.38 -10.13 3.09
N HIS A 74 -0.42 -10.57 4.06
CA HIS A 74 -1.17 -11.83 3.92
C HIS A 74 -2.16 -11.79 2.76
N ALA A 75 -2.86 -10.68 2.53
CA ALA A 75 -3.75 -10.53 1.39
C ALA A 75 -2.98 -10.54 0.06
N MET A 76 -1.80 -9.94 0.01
CA MET A 76 -0.91 -10.03 -1.15
C MET A 76 -0.37 -11.45 -1.39
N GLU A 77 -0.19 -12.25 -0.32
CA GLU A 77 0.17 -13.66 -0.41
C GLU A 77 -1.00 -14.54 -0.92
N THR A 78 -2.24 -14.26 -0.51
CA THR A 78 -3.41 -15.01 -1.01
C THR A 78 -3.66 -14.80 -2.49
N LEU A 79 -3.33 -13.63 -3.06
CA LEU A 79 -3.36 -13.40 -4.51
C LEU A 79 -2.46 -14.37 -5.30
N GLN A 80 -1.46 -14.97 -4.65
CA GLN A 80 -0.54 -15.95 -5.23
C GLN A 80 -0.89 -17.40 -4.89
N ALA A 81 -1.92 -17.63 -4.06
CA ALA A 81 -2.33 -18.98 -3.75
C ALA A 81 -2.78 -19.70 -5.04
N ARG A 82 -2.59 -21.02 -5.11
CA ARG A 82 -3.00 -21.82 -6.29
C ARG A 82 -4.48 -21.70 -6.67
N GLN A 83 -5.31 -21.30 -5.71
CA GLN A 83 -6.74 -21.11 -5.87
C GLN A 83 -7.10 -19.69 -6.32
N SER A 84 -6.13 -18.76 -6.37
CA SER A 84 -6.35 -17.39 -6.79
C SER A 84 -6.55 -17.29 -8.30
N PRO A 85 -7.52 -16.48 -8.77
CA PRO A 85 -7.69 -16.13 -10.19
C PRO A 85 -6.41 -15.64 -10.88
N LEU A 86 -5.53 -14.95 -10.13
CA LEU A 86 -4.29 -14.39 -10.66
C LEU A 86 -3.10 -15.37 -10.61
N PHE A 87 -3.31 -16.60 -10.11
CA PHE A 87 -2.26 -17.61 -10.07
C PHE A 87 -1.68 -17.87 -11.47
N GLY A 88 -0.35 -17.84 -11.57
CA GLY A 88 0.38 -18.02 -12.84
C GLY A 88 0.34 -16.82 -13.79
N ARG A 89 -0.32 -15.71 -13.43
CA ARG A 89 -0.36 -14.46 -14.22
C ARG A 89 0.50 -13.35 -13.63
N LEU A 90 0.89 -13.49 -12.36
CA LEU A 90 1.82 -12.57 -11.70
C LEU A 90 3.24 -12.84 -12.21
N THR A 91 3.81 -11.87 -12.94
CA THR A 91 5.14 -11.98 -13.56
C THR A 91 6.28 -11.48 -12.69
N GLY A 92 5.98 -10.81 -11.58
CA GLY A 92 6.96 -10.28 -10.65
C GLY A 92 6.32 -9.97 -9.30
N GLN A 93 7.10 -10.13 -8.23
CA GLN A 93 6.70 -9.77 -6.87
C GLN A 93 7.85 -9.01 -6.23
N TRP A 94 7.53 -7.88 -5.62
CA TRP A 94 8.47 -7.10 -4.84
C TRP A 94 7.90 -6.87 -3.45
N HIS A 95 8.53 -7.50 -2.46
CA HIS A 95 8.29 -7.17 -1.07
C HIS A 95 9.19 -6.00 -0.68
N LEU A 96 8.60 -4.81 -0.55
CA LEU A 96 9.30 -3.63 -0.06
C LEU A 96 9.66 -3.84 1.40
N ARG A 97 10.97 -3.92 1.66
CA ARG A 97 11.50 -4.04 3.01
C ARG A 97 11.77 -2.63 3.58
N PRO A 98 11.75 -2.48 4.91
CA PRO A 98 12.25 -1.27 5.55
C PRO A 98 13.66 -0.94 5.06
N LEU A 99 13.96 0.35 5.02
CA LEU A 99 15.28 0.87 4.71
C LEU A 99 16.34 0.27 5.65
N THR A 100 17.52 0.07 5.12
CA THR A 100 18.66 -0.40 5.90
C THR A 100 19.28 0.76 6.67
N PHE A 101 20.07 0.44 7.70
CA PHE A 101 20.88 1.45 8.40
C PHE A 101 21.78 2.26 7.45
N ALA A 102 22.26 1.67 6.36
CA ALA A 102 23.10 2.38 5.40
C ALA A 102 22.36 3.52 4.69
N ASP A 103 21.06 3.33 4.44
CA ASP A 103 20.20 4.29 3.73
C ASP A 103 19.92 5.54 4.59
N LEU A 104 20.04 5.45 5.92
CA LEU A 104 19.86 6.60 6.83
C LEU A 104 20.86 7.72 6.57
N ARG A 105 22.01 7.44 5.94
CA ARG A 105 22.94 8.49 5.55
C ARG A 105 22.34 9.46 4.53
N GLU A 106 21.39 9.00 3.71
CA GLU A 106 20.72 9.85 2.72
C GLU A 106 19.68 10.76 3.38
N PHE A 107 18.99 10.26 4.40
CA PHE A 107 17.99 11.02 5.16
C PHE A 107 18.62 11.97 6.20
N LEU A 108 19.71 11.54 6.84
CA LEU A 108 20.38 12.25 7.95
C LEU A 108 21.88 12.45 7.66
N PRO A 109 22.24 13.20 6.60
CA PRO A 109 23.64 13.29 6.14
C PRO A 109 24.57 13.97 7.16
N GLY A 110 24.06 14.93 7.92
CA GLY A 110 24.84 15.73 8.89
C GLY A 110 25.02 15.10 10.27
N TRP A 111 24.31 14.00 10.56
CA TRP A 111 24.32 13.41 11.90
C TRP A 111 25.57 12.57 12.14
N PRO A 112 26.13 12.51 13.36
CA PRO A 112 27.17 11.56 13.69
C PRO A 112 26.63 10.12 13.64
N VAL A 113 27.52 9.14 13.48
CA VAL A 113 27.14 7.73 13.30
C VAL A 113 26.35 7.23 14.51
N GLU A 114 26.75 7.63 15.70
CA GLU A 114 26.13 7.27 16.98
C GLU A 114 24.67 7.72 17.04
N GLU A 115 24.39 8.96 16.60
CA GLU A 115 23.01 9.48 16.56
C GLU A 115 22.17 8.79 15.48
N ARG A 116 22.76 8.43 14.33
CA ARG A 116 22.03 7.64 13.31
C ARG A 116 21.72 6.23 13.80
N VAL A 117 22.63 5.59 14.53
CA VAL A 117 22.38 4.27 15.14
C VAL A 117 21.24 4.37 16.14
N ALA A 118 21.25 5.40 16.98
CA ALA A 118 20.18 5.66 17.93
C ALA A 118 18.84 5.97 17.22
N ALA A 119 18.85 6.76 16.14
CA ALA A 119 17.66 7.03 15.33
C ALA A 119 17.08 5.73 14.75
N TYR A 120 17.92 4.90 14.13
CA TYR A 120 17.50 3.60 13.59
C TYR A 120 16.94 2.68 14.67
N ALA A 121 17.48 2.71 15.88
CA ALA A 121 16.96 1.91 16.99
C ALA A 121 15.58 2.39 17.48
N VAL A 122 15.27 3.68 17.34
CA VAL A 122 14.00 4.28 17.77
C VAL A 122 12.92 4.15 16.71
N VAL A 123 13.21 4.55 15.47
CA VAL A 123 12.21 4.61 14.37
C VAL A 123 12.35 3.47 13.36
N GLY A 124 13.38 2.63 13.47
CA GLY A 124 13.64 1.57 12.50
C GLY A 124 14.04 2.11 11.13
N GLY A 125 13.67 1.36 10.09
CA GLY A 125 13.91 1.68 8.69
C GLY A 125 12.68 2.20 7.94
N VAL A 126 11.65 2.68 8.64
CA VAL A 126 10.41 3.14 7.99
C VAL A 126 10.62 4.55 7.44
N PRO A 127 10.54 4.78 6.11
CA PRO A 127 10.82 6.10 5.52
C PRO A 127 9.95 7.22 6.09
N ALA A 128 8.65 6.95 6.31
CA ALA A 128 7.71 7.95 6.83
C ALA A 128 8.13 8.53 8.18
N TYR A 129 8.70 7.72 9.07
CA TYR A 129 9.16 8.20 10.36
C TYR A 129 10.49 8.98 10.25
N LEU A 130 11.35 8.58 9.32
CA LEU A 130 12.60 9.29 9.04
C LEU A 130 12.33 10.68 8.45
N GLU A 131 11.30 10.83 7.62
CA GLU A 131 10.86 12.12 7.07
C GLU A 131 10.33 13.09 8.13
N TRP A 132 9.84 12.60 9.26
CA TRP A 132 9.40 13.46 10.35
C TRP A 132 10.57 14.05 11.15
N LEU A 133 11.77 13.48 11.04
CA LEU A 133 12.96 14.00 11.72
C LEU A 133 13.51 15.22 10.97
N ASP A 134 13.81 16.29 11.69
CA ASP A 134 14.55 17.44 11.18
C ASP A 134 16.07 17.13 11.21
N PRO A 135 16.74 17.02 10.04
CA PRO A 135 18.16 16.70 9.97
C PRO A 135 19.07 17.80 10.56
N GLN A 136 18.55 19.01 10.78
CA GLN A 136 19.31 20.13 11.37
C GLN A 136 19.33 20.12 12.90
N ARG A 137 18.55 19.23 13.53
CA ARG A 137 18.42 19.13 14.98
C ARG A 137 19.02 17.83 15.50
N SER A 138 19.33 17.79 16.79
CA SER A 138 19.79 16.56 17.44
C SER A 138 18.65 15.53 17.51
N LEU A 139 18.99 14.25 17.69
CA LEU A 139 17.99 13.21 17.95
C LEU A 139 17.10 13.54 19.15
N SER A 140 17.68 14.06 20.23
CA SER A 140 16.93 14.37 21.47
C SER A 140 15.87 15.45 21.25
N ASP A 141 16.21 16.47 20.47
CA ASP A 141 15.28 17.56 20.14
C ASP A 141 14.15 17.07 19.24
N ASN A 142 14.49 16.24 18.24
CA ASN A 142 13.51 15.59 17.38
C ASN A 142 12.54 14.70 18.17
N ILE A 143 13.06 13.87 19.09
CA ILE A 143 12.19 13.02 19.92
C ILE A 143 11.21 13.89 20.74
N ARG A 144 11.70 14.98 21.34
CA ARG A 144 10.86 15.87 22.16
C ARG A 144 9.75 16.54 21.35
N GLU A 145 10.07 17.03 20.15
CA GLU A 145 9.14 17.86 19.37
C GLU A 145 8.30 17.09 18.35
N VAL A 146 8.79 15.96 17.86
CA VAL A 146 8.15 15.18 16.80
C VAL A 146 7.48 13.94 17.35
N ILE A 147 8.14 13.24 18.29
CA ILE A 147 7.62 11.96 18.83
C ILE A 147 6.75 12.21 20.06
N LEU A 148 7.19 13.07 20.99
CA LEU A 148 6.54 13.30 22.28
C LEU A 148 5.61 14.53 22.32
N ALA A 149 5.51 15.28 21.22
CA ALA A 149 4.59 16.41 21.15
C ALA A 149 3.12 15.96 21.26
N PRO A 150 2.28 16.69 22.00
CA PRO A 150 0.84 16.41 22.06
C PRO A 150 0.23 16.44 20.65
N GLY A 151 -0.34 15.32 20.21
CA GLY A 151 -0.93 15.17 18.86
C GLY A 151 0.02 14.68 17.78
N SER A 152 1.23 14.21 18.13
CA SER A 152 2.11 13.56 17.16
C SER A 152 1.46 12.31 16.55
N MET A 153 1.64 12.13 15.23
CA MET A 153 1.18 10.93 14.52
C MET A 153 1.79 9.65 15.11
N PHE A 154 2.97 9.74 15.72
CA PHE A 154 3.63 8.64 16.43
C PHE A 154 2.85 8.10 17.63
N ILE A 155 2.15 8.96 18.39
CA ILE A 155 1.31 8.53 19.53
C ILE A 155 -0.04 8.00 19.03
N ALA A 156 -0.53 8.51 17.89
CA ALA A 156 -1.80 8.10 17.31
C ALA A 156 -1.73 6.74 16.61
N GLU A 157 -0.58 6.36 16.05
CA GLU A 157 -0.43 5.16 15.22
C GLU A 157 -0.70 3.83 15.96
N PRO A 158 -0.23 3.59 17.20
CA PRO A 158 -0.59 2.37 17.94
C PRO A 158 -2.10 2.27 18.17
N THR A 159 -2.77 3.40 18.37
CA THR A 159 -4.22 3.42 18.60
C THR A 159 -4.98 3.21 17.28
N PHE A 160 -4.47 3.76 16.17
CA PHE A 160 -5.03 3.57 14.84
C PHE A 160 -4.93 2.10 14.38
N LEU A 161 -3.75 1.48 14.48
CA LEU A 161 -3.53 0.06 14.13
C LEU A 161 -4.35 -0.90 15.00
N THR A 162 -4.56 -0.58 16.28
CA THR A 162 -5.38 -1.41 17.18
C THR A 162 -6.88 -1.21 16.92
N SER A 163 -7.31 0.01 16.54
CA SER A 163 -8.71 0.30 16.22
C SER A 163 -9.19 -0.39 14.94
N VAL A 164 -8.35 -0.43 13.89
CA VAL A 164 -8.63 -1.13 12.63
C VAL A 164 -8.69 -2.65 12.84
N SER A 165 -7.84 -3.19 13.72
CA SER A 165 -7.85 -4.61 14.09
C SER A 165 -9.08 -5.01 14.93
N THR A 166 -9.63 -4.08 15.72
CA THR A 166 -10.80 -4.36 16.58
C THR A 166 -12.12 -4.29 15.80
N SER A 167 -12.21 -3.52 14.71
CA SER A 167 -13.40 -3.53 13.84
C SER A 167 -13.59 -4.84 13.05
N ALA A 168 -12.59 -5.72 12.99
CA ALA A 168 -12.70 -7.05 12.39
C ALA A 168 -13.23 -8.13 13.37
N PHE A 169 -13.46 -7.79 14.64
CA PHE A 169 -13.96 -8.71 15.66
C PHE A 169 -15.16 -8.11 16.41
N SER A 170 -16.27 -7.89 15.71
CA SER A 170 -17.58 -7.82 16.38
C SER A 170 -18.11 -9.25 16.54
N PRO A 171 -18.18 -9.83 17.76
CA PRO A 171 -18.88 -11.09 17.95
C PRO A 171 -20.38 -10.87 17.68
N PRO A 172 -21.09 -11.87 17.13
CA PRO A 172 -22.52 -11.76 16.91
C PRO A 172 -23.23 -11.56 18.25
N SER A 173 -24.04 -10.51 18.33
CA SER A 173 -24.91 -10.22 19.45
C SER A 173 -25.84 -11.41 19.71
N ALA A 174 -25.65 -12.07 20.85
CA ALA A 174 -26.58 -13.07 21.36
C ALA A 174 -27.90 -12.37 21.75
N THR A 175 -28.89 -12.44 20.88
CA THR A 175 -30.29 -12.19 21.23
C THR A 175 -30.79 -13.33 22.11
N SER A 176 -31.17 -13.02 23.35
CA SER A 176 -32.06 -13.84 24.18
C SER A 176 -33.52 -13.58 23.82
#